data_AF-A0AAD1FQ35-F1
#
_entry.id   AF-A0AAD1FQ35-F1
#
_cell.length_a   1.000
_cell.length_b   1.000
_cell.length_c   1.000
_cell.angle_alpha   90.00
_cell.angle_beta   90.00
_cell.angle_gamma   90.00
#
_symmetry.space_group_name_H-M   'P 1'
#
loop_
_entity.id
_entity.type
_entity.pdbx_description
1 polymer ?
#
loop_
_entity_poly.entity_id
_entity_poly.type
_entity_poly.pdbx_seq_one_letter_code
_entity_poly.pdbx_strand_id
1 'polypeptide(L)'
;MVPNYGPYAAPYDPFIFAAEGQYHGDGAVTGRALEIHLDDYEPTDLGSASLTLMGTVNDGSDLASGSVYRASSGLPWGLLISDTWIHPRERTDILNAYPKFFDYATQGTHNDWFTPSKRVNSFLFAVE
;
A
#
# COMPACT_ATOMS: atom_id res chain seq x y z
N MET A 1 20.65 -4.11 8.98
CA MET A 1 20.14 -4.44 10.32
C MET A 1 18.72 -4.95 10.09
N VAL A 2 18.38 -6.18 10.42
CA VAL A 2 17.05 -6.72 10.10
C VAL A 2 16.02 -6.06 11.04
N PRO A 3 14.95 -5.43 10.54
CA PRO A 3 13.91 -4.87 11.40
C PRO A 3 13.30 -5.96 12.28
N ASN A 4 13.17 -5.68 13.57
CA ASN A 4 12.54 -6.57 14.52
C ASN A 4 11.02 -6.48 14.37
N TYR A 5 10.47 -7.16 13.35
CA TYR A 5 9.03 -7.41 13.30
C TYR A 5 8.69 -8.32 14.49
N GLY A 6 7.80 -7.86 15.37
CA GLY A 6 7.43 -8.58 16.59
C GLY A 6 7.00 -10.04 16.32
N PRO A 7 6.94 -10.89 17.36
CA PRO A 7 6.97 -12.36 17.27
C PRO A 7 5.80 -13.06 16.54
N TYR A 8 4.93 -12.33 15.83
CA TYR A 8 3.78 -12.87 15.10
C TYR A 8 3.55 -12.26 13.71
N ALA A 9 4.47 -11.50 13.14
CA ALA A 9 4.37 -11.09 11.72
C ALA A 9 4.91 -12.22 10.83
N ALA A 10 4.07 -12.73 9.93
CA ALA A 10 4.53 -13.66 8.90
C ALA A 10 5.61 -12.94 8.04
N PRO A 11 6.70 -13.62 7.64
CA PRO A 11 7.89 -13.00 7.05
C PRO A 11 7.70 -12.55 5.59
N TYR A 12 6.46 -12.35 5.15
CA TYR A 12 6.13 -12.11 3.75
C TYR A 12 6.17 -10.63 3.44
N ASP A 13 7.01 -10.28 2.48
CA ASP A 13 7.05 -8.99 1.81
C ASP A 13 6.62 -9.18 0.34
N PRO A 14 5.32 -9.34 0.06
CA PRO A 14 4.83 -9.33 -1.30
C PRO A 14 4.97 -7.93 -1.88
N PHE A 15 5.56 -7.84 -3.07
CA PHE A 15 5.71 -6.58 -3.79
C PHE A 15 5.32 -6.76 -5.25
N ILE A 16 5.04 -5.63 -5.91
CA ILE A 16 4.88 -5.54 -7.36
C ILE A 16 5.99 -4.66 -7.92
N PHE A 17 6.29 -4.81 -9.21
CA PHE A 17 7.21 -3.92 -9.90
C PHE A 17 6.59 -3.37 -11.19
N ALA A 18 7.04 -2.20 -11.61
CA ALA A 18 6.53 -1.50 -12.77
C ALA A 18 6.80 -2.27 -14.07
N ALA A 19 5.82 -2.29 -14.96
CA ALA A 19 6.01 -2.81 -16.32
C ALA A 19 6.94 -1.89 -17.12
N GLU A 20 7.82 -2.47 -17.94
CA GLU A 20 8.75 -1.70 -18.76
C GLU A 20 8.00 -0.90 -19.85
N GLY A 21 8.37 0.37 -20.02
CA GLY A 21 7.82 1.23 -21.07
C GLY A 21 6.34 1.64 -20.90
N GLN A 22 5.71 1.32 -19.77
CA GLN A 22 4.34 1.76 -19.45
C GLN A 22 4.36 3.03 -18.61
N TYR A 23 3.35 3.88 -18.76
CA TYR A 23 3.23 5.11 -17.98
C TYR A 23 2.84 4.81 -16.53
N HIS A 24 3.58 5.39 -15.56
CA HIS A 24 3.35 5.23 -14.12
C HIS A 24 3.28 6.58 -13.38
N GLY A 25 2.99 7.67 -14.09
CA GLY A 25 3.01 9.03 -13.56
C GLY A 25 4.17 9.85 -14.12
N ASP A 26 4.04 11.16 -14.02
CA ASP A 26 5.05 12.09 -14.53
C ASP A 26 6.32 12.00 -13.67
N GLY A 27 7.45 11.74 -14.34
CA GLY A 27 8.74 11.56 -13.66
C GLY A 27 8.95 10.17 -13.03
N ALA A 28 7.98 9.25 -13.15
CA ALA A 28 8.15 7.89 -12.67
C ALA A 28 9.13 7.09 -13.54
N VAL A 29 10.06 6.39 -12.89
CA VAL A 29 10.94 5.40 -13.54
C VAL A 29 10.11 4.15 -13.83
N THR A 30 10.38 3.46 -14.94
CA THR A 30 9.65 2.23 -15.32
C THR A 30 10.54 1.00 -15.20
N GLY A 31 9.92 -0.19 -15.25
CA GLY A 31 10.63 -1.46 -15.22
C GLY A 31 10.97 -1.95 -13.81
N ARG A 32 11.77 -3.03 -13.76
CA ARG A 32 12.01 -3.80 -12.54
C ARG A 32 12.54 -3.00 -11.35
N ALA A 33 13.23 -1.89 -11.59
CA ALA A 33 13.81 -1.08 -10.53
C ALA A 33 12.78 -0.27 -9.73
N LEU A 34 11.55 -0.11 -10.24
CA LEU A 34 10.44 0.50 -9.50
C LEU A 34 9.60 -0.61 -8.87
N GLU A 35 9.80 -0.83 -7.58
CA GLU A 35 9.10 -1.79 -6.73
C GLU A 35 8.20 -1.07 -5.70
N ILE A 36 6.99 -1.59 -5.49
CA ILE A 36 6.04 -1.15 -4.46
C ILE A 36 5.78 -2.30 -3.50
N HIS A 37 6.11 -2.09 -2.23
CA HIS A 37 6.04 -3.08 -1.16
C HIS A 37 4.88 -2.77 -0.19
N LEU A 38 4.67 -3.66 0.78
CA LEU A 38 3.93 -3.32 1.99
C LEU A 38 4.68 -2.24 2.78
N ASP A 39 3.97 -1.53 3.65
CA ASP A 39 4.56 -0.47 4.44
C ASP A 39 5.57 -0.98 5.48
N ASP A 40 6.58 -0.16 5.78
CA ASP A 40 7.74 -0.52 6.61
C ASP A 40 8.62 -1.68 6.08
N TYR A 41 8.44 -2.11 4.82
CA TYR A 41 9.37 -2.99 4.13
C TYR A 41 10.25 -2.20 3.16
N GLU A 42 11.54 -2.46 3.16
CA GLU A 42 12.48 -1.83 2.24
C GLU A 42 12.40 -2.47 0.84
N PRO A 43 12.65 -1.71 -0.24
CA PRO A 43 12.79 -2.29 -1.57
C PRO A 43 13.91 -3.34 -1.61
N THR A 44 13.84 -4.25 -2.58
CA THR A 44 14.93 -5.22 -2.78
C THR A 44 16.20 -4.52 -3.28
N ASP A 45 17.32 -5.24 -3.31
CA ASP A 45 18.58 -4.76 -3.92
C ASP A 45 18.41 -4.30 -5.39
N LEU A 46 17.33 -4.73 -6.07
CA LEU A 46 17.02 -4.32 -7.44
C LEU A 46 16.07 -3.10 -7.50
N GLY A 47 15.37 -2.76 -6.42
CA GLY A 47 14.38 -1.69 -6.30
C GLY A 47 14.97 -0.28 -6.21
N SER A 48 16.11 -0.03 -6.87
CA SER A 48 16.86 1.23 -6.72
C SER A 48 16.10 2.47 -7.18
N ALA A 49 15.14 2.33 -8.11
CA ALA A 49 14.33 3.45 -8.55
C ALA A 49 13.25 3.84 -7.54
N SER A 50 12.73 2.89 -6.75
CA SER A 50 11.78 3.18 -5.66
C SER A 50 12.35 4.21 -4.68
N LEU A 51 13.63 4.06 -4.33
CA LEU A 51 14.33 4.98 -3.42
C LEU A 51 14.33 6.43 -3.93
N THR A 52 14.31 6.64 -5.25
CA THR A 52 14.31 7.99 -5.84
C THR A 52 12.95 8.67 -5.79
N LEU A 53 11.87 7.91 -5.61
CA LEU A 53 10.50 8.41 -5.52
C LEU A 53 10.02 8.58 -4.07
N MET A 54 10.72 8.00 -3.10
CA MET A 54 10.38 8.13 -1.69
C MET A 54 10.43 9.59 -1.23
N GLY A 55 9.38 10.03 -0.52
CA GLY A 55 9.21 11.40 -0.05
C GLY A 55 8.86 12.41 -1.15
N THR A 56 8.52 11.93 -2.37
CA THR A 56 8.13 12.79 -3.49
C THR A 56 6.63 12.72 -3.78
N VAL A 57 6.08 13.79 -4.36
CA VAL A 57 4.67 13.88 -4.78
C VAL A 57 3.70 13.54 -3.63
N ASN A 58 3.03 12.38 -3.67
CA ASN A 58 2.09 11.92 -2.65
C ASN A 58 2.71 10.94 -1.66
N ASP A 59 3.92 10.47 -1.93
CA ASP A 59 4.65 9.57 -1.04
C ASP A 59 5.21 10.37 0.15
N GLY A 60 4.90 9.90 1.35
CA GLY A 60 5.35 10.46 2.63
C GLY A 60 6.42 9.61 3.29
N SER A 61 7.14 8.78 2.53
CA SER A 61 8.15 7.88 3.08
C SER A 61 9.32 8.67 3.69
N ASP A 62 9.83 8.16 4.80
CA ASP A 62 11.05 8.61 5.46
C ASP A 62 11.99 7.42 5.69
N LEU A 63 13.02 7.33 4.85
CA LEU A 63 14.05 6.31 4.92
C LEU A 63 14.83 6.33 6.24
N ALA A 64 14.95 7.48 6.91
CA ALA A 64 15.72 7.58 8.14
C ALA A 64 15.00 6.93 9.33
N SER A 65 13.66 6.96 9.33
CA SER A 65 12.83 6.30 10.35
C SER A 65 12.38 4.90 9.97
N GLY A 66 12.61 4.46 8.73
CA GLY A 66 12.09 3.21 8.17
C GLY A 66 10.61 3.26 7.83
N SER A 67 9.97 4.43 7.94
CA SER A 67 8.57 4.65 7.61
C SER A 67 8.40 4.80 6.10
N VAL A 68 8.32 3.69 5.38
CA VAL A 68 8.31 3.68 3.90
C VAL A 68 7.01 3.11 3.32
N TYR A 69 6.76 3.43 2.05
CA TYR A 69 5.61 3.01 1.25
C TYR A 69 4.24 3.45 1.78
N ARG A 70 4.16 4.69 2.25
CA ARG A 70 2.91 5.30 2.71
C ARG A 70 2.83 6.78 2.36
N ALA A 71 1.62 7.28 2.20
CA ALA A 71 1.35 8.70 2.04
C ALA A 71 1.63 9.45 3.36
N SER A 72 1.76 10.78 3.29
CA SER A 72 1.93 11.63 4.48
C SER A 72 0.75 11.57 5.46
N SER A 73 -0.42 11.13 4.99
CA SER A 73 -1.59 10.84 5.82
C SER A 73 -1.51 9.50 6.57
N GLY A 74 -0.48 8.69 6.32
CA GLY A 74 -0.30 7.35 6.90
C GLY A 74 -1.02 6.22 6.16
N LEU A 75 -1.64 6.48 5.00
CA LEU A 75 -2.23 5.42 4.19
C LEU A 75 -1.14 4.66 3.41
N PRO A 76 -1.12 3.30 3.45
CA PRO A 76 -0.09 2.51 2.79
C PRO A 76 -0.36 2.39 1.27
N TRP A 77 0.70 2.19 0.48
CA TRP A 77 0.57 1.87 -0.95
C TRP A 77 0.18 0.42 -1.22
N GLY A 78 0.59 -0.50 -0.35
CA GLY A 78 0.29 -1.93 -0.44
C GLY A 78 -0.64 -2.40 0.69
N LEU A 79 -1.51 -3.37 0.40
CA LEU A 79 -2.36 -4.02 1.39
C LEU A 79 -2.29 -5.53 1.25
N LEU A 80 -2.21 -6.21 2.39
CA LEU A 80 -2.33 -7.66 2.49
C LEU A 80 -3.60 -8.01 3.24
N ILE A 81 -4.56 -8.62 2.56
CA ILE A 81 -5.84 -9.04 3.13
C ILE A 81 -5.92 -10.56 2.96
N SER A 82 -5.98 -11.30 4.06
CA SER A 82 -6.04 -12.77 4.08
C SER A 82 -7.43 -13.35 3.85
N ASP A 83 -8.42 -12.50 3.61
CA ASP A 83 -9.83 -12.84 3.50
C ASP A 83 -10.38 -12.49 2.10
N THR A 84 -11.62 -12.92 1.84
CA THR A 84 -12.32 -12.50 0.62
C THR A 84 -12.55 -10.99 0.64
N TRP A 85 -11.83 -10.28 -0.22
CA TRP A 85 -11.95 -8.83 -0.39
C TRP A 85 -12.55 -8.48 -1.74
N ILE A 86 -13.33 -7.42 -1.79
CA ILE A 86 -13.88 -6.87 -3.04
C ILE A 86 -13.30 -5.49 -3.21
N HIS A 87 -12.48 -5.29 -4.23
CA HIS A 87 -11.83 -4.01 -4.45
C HIS A 87 -12.85 -2.90 -4.82
N PRO A 88 -12.59 -1.64 -4.46
CA PRO A 88 -13.34 -0.50 -4.98
C PRO A 88 -13.31 -0.45 -6.50
N ARG A 89 -14.34 0.13 -7.11
CA ARG A 89 -14.31 0.41 -8.56
C ARG A 89 -13.15 1.35 -8.89
N GLU A 90 -12.64 1.22 -10.11
CA GLU A 90 -11.61 2.11 -10.66
C GLU A 90 -11.94 3.58 -10.41
N ARG A 91 -10.93 4.39 -10.02
CA ARG A 91 -11.05 5.80 -9.61
C ARG A 91 -11.94 6.10 -8.40
N THR A 92 -12.32 5.09 -7.60
CA THR A 92 -13.03 5.30 -6.35
C THR A 92 -12.06 5.30 -5.17
N ASP A 93 -12.08 6.37 -4.38
CA ASP A 93 -11.32 6.41 -3.12
C ASP A 93 -11.74 5.25 -2.22
N ILE A 94 -10.74 4.49 -1.75
CA ILE A 94 -10.95 3.36 -0.84
C ILE A 94 -11.68 3.80 0.44
N LEU A 95 -11.50 5.04 0.90
CA LEU A 95 -12.19 5.57 2.08
C LEU A 95 -13.69 5.76 1.87
N ASN A 96 -14.16 5.91 0.62
CA ASN A 96 -15.59 5.89 0.32
C ASN A 96 -16.16 4.47 0.38
N ALA A 97 -15.43 3.50 -0.17
CA ALA A 97 -15.82 2.09 -0.15
C ALA A 97 -15.70 1.47 1.25
N TYR A 98 -14.73 1.91 2.03
CA TYR A 98 -14.33 1.36 3.31
C TYR A 98 -14.01 2.48 4.32
N PRO A 99 -15.02 3.14 4.91
CA PRO A 99 -14.82 4.31 5.77
C PRO A 99 -14.00 4.07 7.04
N LYS A 100 -13.82 2.80 7.45
CA LYS A 100 -13.03 2.40 8.61
C LYS A 100 -11.57 2.08 8.28
N PHE A 101 -11.19 2.12 7.01
CA PHE A 101 -9.84 1.77 6.59
C PHE A 101 -8.78 2.77 7.09
N PHE A 102 -9.09 4.07 7.16
CA PHE A 102 -8.14 5.07 7.67
C PHE A 102 -7.73 4.82 9.12
N ASP A 103 -8.71 4.55 10.00
CA ASP A 103 -8.46 4.25 11.41
C ASP A 103 -7.68 2.92 11.58
N TYR A 104 -7.90 1.97 10.68
CA TYR A 104 -7.08 0.75 10.61
C TYR A 104 -5.63 1.05 10.23
N ALA A 105 -5.42 1.74 9.11
CA ALA A 105 -4.09 2.02 8.58
C ALA A 105 -3.25 2.89 9.52
N THR A 106 -3.88 3.84 10.23
CA THR A 106 -3.15 4.85 11.03
C THR A 106 -3.09 4.53 12.52
N GLN A 107 -4.00 3.71 13.04
CA GLN A 107 -4.12 3.45 14.48
C GLN A 107 -4.14 1.95 14.83
N GLY A 108 -4.16 1.05 13.84
CA GLY A 108 -4.26 -0.39 14.06
C GLY A 108 -5.60 -0.83 14.66
N THR A 109 -6.65 -0.01 14.53
CA THR A 109 -8.00 -0.32 15.01
C THR A 109 -8.88 -0.85 13.87
N HIS A 110 -10.13 -1.26 14.13
CA HIS A 110 -11.03 -1.70 13.05
C HIS A 110 -10.45 -2.82 12.14
N ASN A 111 -9.80 -3.84 12.70
CA ASN A 111 -9.16 -4.95 11.93
C ASN A 111 -10.10 -5.71 10.97
N ASP A 112 -11.42 -5.54 11.11
CA ASP A 112 -12.47 -6.11 10.28
C ASP A 112 -13.12 -5.07 9.34
N TRP A 113 -12.43 -3.96 9.05
CA TRP A 113 -12.90 -2.84 8.22
C TRP A 113 -13.41 -3.28 6.84
N PHE A 114 -12.88 -4.38 6.31
CA PHE A 114 -13.18 -4.88 4.96
C PHE A 114 -14.46 -5.73 4.88
N THR A 115 -15.07 -6.05 6.02
CA THR A 115 -16.24 -6.96 6.09
C THR A 115 -17.50 -6.36 5.46
N PRO A 116 -18.47 -7.20 5.01
CA PRO A 116 -19.70 -6.72 4.39
C PRO A 116 -20.52 -5.72 5.22
N SER A 117 -20.45 -5.77 6.55
CA SER A 117 -21.17 -4.85 7.44
C SER A 117 -20.54 -3.46 7.56
N LYS A 118 -19.29 -3.28 7.09
CA LYS A 118 -18.49 -2.05 7.25
C LYS A 118 -18.11 -1.39 5.92
N ARG A 119 -18.47 -2.02 4.80
CA ARG A 119 -18.22 -1.52 3.44
C ARG A 119 -19.47 -0.92 2.82
N VAL A 120 -19.27 -0.09 1.80
CA VAL A 120 -20.34 0.57 1.04
C VAL A 120 -20.39 -0.01 -0.37
N ASN A 121 -21.35 -0.91 -0.62
CA ASN A 121 -21.40 -1.71 -1.86
C ASN A 121 -21.51 -0.88 -3.15
N SER A 122 -22.10 0.32 -3.13
CA SER A 122 -22.23 1.17 -4.33
C SER A 122 -20.88 1.60 -4.92
N PHE A 123 -19.80 1.50 -4.15
CA PHE A 123 -18.44 1.84 -4.54
C PHE A 123 -17.59 0.62 -4.94
N LEU A 124 -18.12 -0.61 -4.83
CA LEU A 124 -17.36 -1.85 -5.03
C LEU A 124 -17.53 -2.40 -6.45
N PHE A 125 -16.47 -3.04 -6.95
CA PHE A 125 -16.51 -3.74 -8.23
C PHE A 125 -17.30 -5.04 -8.12
N ALA A 126 -18.12 -5.34 -9.13
CA ALA A 126 -18.85 -6.61 -9.27
C ALA A 126 -19.68 -7.05 -8.05
N VAL A 127 -20.24 -6.10 -7.29
CA VAL A 127 -21.29 -6.36 -6.30
C VAL A 127 -22.61 -5.92 -6.93
N GLU A 128 -23.42 -6.89 -7.35
CA GLU A 128 -24.81 -6.68 -7.75
C GLU A 128 -25.71 -6.42 -6.54
#